data_AF-A0A6I1TVC5-F1
#
_entry.id   AF-A0A6I1TVC5-F1
#
_cell.length_a   1.000
_cell.length_b   1.000
_cell.length_c   1.000
_cell.angle_alpha   90.00
_cell.angle_beta   90.00
_cell.angle_gamma   90.00
#
_symmetry.space_group_name_H-M   'P 1'
#
loop_
_entity.id
_entity.type
_entity.pdbx_description
1 polymer ?
#
loop_
_entity_poly.entity_id
_entity_poly.type
_entity_poly.pdbx_seq_one_letter_code
_entity_poly.pdbx_strand_id
1 'polypeptide(L)'
;MSNLEEFAQAVGRDVKALNQKPEPKLTLTGNTIGIVGGNNVTLPIPDNVGHEIRGTGSPEGRITAEIGTTYVDVNVTNGALKWIKESGNGNIGWRVLIGDTGWRTLNITSKLWDSFVKIRRVNNLVTYQFGGLQWGWFGVVRRGGQGYILQESDRERNCYIVPRYSIPIGFRSPSSLIGNIYNDNGIIYGTWYLGGYADQNHLRFQFLNPVPTDRDIGDIRVSAISYITDEPWPTTLPQ
;
A
#
# COMPACT_ATOMS: atom_id res chain seq x y z
N MET A 1 -29.49 33.32 81.99
CA MET A 1 -28.17 33.45 81.33
C MET A 1 -27.82 32.23 80.47
N SER A 2 -28.22 30.99 80.81
CA SER A 2 -27.85 29.80 80.01
C SER A 2 -28.32 29.82 78.55
N ASN A 3 -29.54 30.29 78.28
CA ASN A 3 -30.10 30.19 76.92
C ASN A 3 -29.42 31.11 75.89
N LEU A 4 -28.74 32.19 76.34
CA LEU A 4 -28.06 33.12 75.44
C LEU A 4 -26.64 32.64 75.09
N GLU A 5 -25.95 32.01 76.05
CA GLU A 5 -24.64 31.38 75.82
C GLU A 5 -24.75 30.12 74.96
N GLU A 6 -25.76 29.28 75.17
CA GLU A 6 -26.00 28.13 74.29
C GLU A 6 -26.34 28.56 72.87
N PHE A 7 -27.16 29.61 72.70
CA PHE A 7 -27.47 30.17 71.39
C PHE A 7 -26.22 30.75 70.70
N ALA A 8 -25.41 31.53 71.41
CA ALA A 8 -24.19 32.13 70.86
C ALA A 8 -23.14 31.06 70.48
N GLN A 9 -23.02 29.97 71.24
CA GLN A 9 -22.10 28.87 70.93
C GLN A 9 -22.62 27.97 69.80
N ALA A 10 -23.94 27.81 69.66
CA ALA A 10 -24.54 27.11 68.53
C ALA A 10 -24.31 27.92 67.24
N VAL A 11 -24.69 29.21 67.24
CA VAL A 11 -24.51 30.10 66.09
C VAL A 11 -23.02 30.27 65.75
N GLY A 12 -22.14 30.41 66.74
CA GLY A 12 -20.70 30.52 66.51
C GLY A 12 -20.07 29.26 65.89
N ARG A 13 -20.58 28.06 66.22
CA ARG A 13 -20.15 26.81 65.58
C ARG A 13 -20.67 26.68 64.15
N ASP A 14 -21.93 27.03 63.93
CA ASP A 14 -22.54 26.94 62.59
C ASP A 14 -21.92 27.95 61.62
N VAL A 15 -21.66 29.18 62.06
CA VAL A 15 -20.98 30.20 61.24
C VAL A 15 -19.53 29.80 60.92
N LYS A 16 -18.82 29.15 61.85
CA LYS A 16 -17.45 28.67 61.60
C LYS A 16 -17.42 27.48 60.61
N ALA A 17 -18.44 26.65 60.59
CA ALA A 17 -18.61 25.60 59.58
C ALA A 17 -18.97 26.17 58.20
N LEU A 18 -19.81 27.20 58.14
CA LEU A 18 -20.22 27.85 56.88
C LEU A 18 -19.12 28.70 56.23
N ASN A 19 -18.18 29.24 57.02
CA ASN A 19 -17.04 30.03 56.50
C ASN A 19 -15.87 29.19 55.96
N GLN A 20 -15.93 27.86 56.02
CA GLN A 20 -14.99 27.01 55.32
C GLN A 20 -15.41 26.87 53.87
N LYS A 21 -14.82 27.69 52.99
CA LYS A 21 -15.02 27.56 51.55
C LYS A 21 -14.52 26.17 51.12
N PRO A 22 -15.38 25.28 50.60
CA PRO A 22 -14.92 23.98 50.15
C PRO A 22 -13.90 24.19 49.04
N GLU A 23 -12.72 23.56 49.17
CA GLU A 23 -11.75 23.57 48.09
C GLU A 23 -12.38 22.87 46.88
N PRO A 24 -12.40 23.52 45.70
CA PRO A 24 -12.92 22.89 44.50
C PRO A 24 -11.98 21.76 44.12
N LYS A 25 -12.32 20.55 44.56
CA LYS A 25 -11.62 19.33 44.19
C LYS A 25 -12.39 18.69 43.06
N LEU A 26 -11.71 18.52 41.94
CA LEU A 26 -12.19 17.75 40.81
C LEU A 26 -11.67 16.32 40.98
N THR A 27 -12.57 15.35 40.86
CA THR A 27 -12.22 13.94 40.80
C THR A 27 -12.58 13.41 39.44
N LEU A 28 -11.60 12.88 38.71
CA LEU A 28 -11.86 12.21 37.45
C LEU A 28 -12.13 10.72 37.72
N THR A 29 -13.32 10.25 37.37
CA THR A 29 -13.71 8.84 37.44
C THR A 29 -14.21 8.41 36.06
N GLY A 30 -13.36 7.75 35.27
CA GLY A 30 -13.68 7.43 33.87
C GLY A 30 -13.75 8.68 32.98
N ASN A 31 -14.86 8.84 32.24
CA ASN A 31 -15.20 10.03 31.45
C ASN A 31 -16.04 11.06 32.24
N THR A 32 -16.26 10.82 33.53
CA THR A 32 -17.06 11.73 34.37
C THR A 32 -16.15 12.54 35.28
N ILE A 33 -16.29 13.87 35.20
CA ILE A 33 -15.68 14.82 36.12
C ILE A 33 -16.64 15.02 37.29
N GLY A 34 -16.29 14.54 38.47
CA GLY A 34 -16.98 14.78 39.72
C GLY A 34 -16.51 16.09 40.37
N ILE A 35 -17.45 16.87 40.88
CA ILE A 35 -17.21 18.12 41.60
C ILE A 35 -17.66 17.91 43.05
N VAL A 36 -16.79 18.24 44.02
CA VAL A 36 -17.14 18.19 45.45
C VAL A 36 -18.45 18.93 45.70
N GLY A 37 -19.39 18.28 46.40
CA GLY A 37 -20.77 18.75 46.56
C GLY A 37 -21.81 17.98 45.75
N GLY A 38 -21.42 16.94 45.00
CA GLY A 38 -22.33 15.97 44.38
C GLY A 38 -22.66 16.23 42.90
N ASN A 39 -22.18 17.34 42.33
CA ASN A 39 -22.35 17.64 40.92
C ASN A 39 -21.41 16.80 40.06
N ASN A 40 -21.85 16.39 38.87
CA ASN A 40 -21.03 15.67 37.93
C ASN A 40 -21.26 16.16 36.49
N VAL A 41 -20.21 16.06 35.68
CA VAL A 41 -20.25 16.26 34.23
C VAL A 41 -19.74 14.99 33.58
N THR A 42 -20.60 14.27 32.84
CA THR A 42 -20.20 13.12 32.03
C THR A 42 -19.84 13.60 30.64
N LEU A 43 -18.56 13.45 30.26
CA LEU A 43 -18.11 13.74 28.90
C LEU A 43 -18.61 12.61 27.99
N PRO A 44 -19.29 12.91 26.86
CA PRO A 44 -19.67 11.86 25.92
C PRO A 44 -18.42 11.11 25.44
N ILE A 45 -18.45 9.78 25.53
CA ILE A 45 -17.45 8.95 24.86
C ILE A 45 -17.82 8.99 23.37
N PRO A 46 -16.87 9.21 22.45
CA PRO A 46 -17.19 9.19 21.03
C PRO A 46 -17.76 7.82 20.66
N ASP A 47 -18.92 7.78 20.02
CA ASP A 47 -19.57 6.53 19.57
C ASP A 47 -18.74 5.77 18.52
N ASN A 48 -17.73 6.43 17.94
CA ASN A 48 -16.85 5.90 16.89
C ASN A 48 -15.39 5.84 17.33
N VAL A 49 -15.08 5.03 18.34
CA VAL A 49 -13.69 4.64 18.63
C VAL A 49 -13.30 3.60 17.59
N GLY A 50 -12.75 4.02 16.45
CA GLY A 50 -12.34 3.11 15.38
C GLY A 50 -11.47 1.99 15.94
N HIS A 51 -12.01 0.78 16.02
CA HIS A 51 -11.27 -0.36 16.56
C HIS A 51 -10.27 -0.85 15.52
N GLU A 52 -9.02 -1.03 15.93
CA GLU A 52 -8.04 -1.80 15.16
C GLU A 52 -8.26 -3.28 15.47
N ILE A 53 -8.78 -4.02 14.50
CA ILE A 53 -8.92 -5.47 14.57
C ILE A 53 -7.57 -6.10 14.23
N ARG A 54 -7.25 -7.25 14.82
CA ARG A 54 -6.02 -8.01 14.52
C ARG A 54 -6.36 -9.44 14.16
N GLY A 55 -5.66 -10.00 13.18
CA GLY A 55 -5.83 -11.38 12.75
C GLY A 55 -4.77 -11.80 11.75
N THR A 56 -4.97 -12.97 11.12
CA THR A 56 -4.09 -13.50 10.08
C THR A 56 -4.77 -13.42 8.71
N GLY A 57 -4.03 -12.98 7.69
CA GLY A 57 -4.50 -12.89 6.30
C GLY A 57 -5.49 -11.74 6.07
N SER A 58 -5.95 -11.61 4.82
CA SER A 58 -6.89 -10.57 4.39
C SER A 58 -8.20 -10.58 5.20
N PRO A 59 -8.73 -9.44 5.65
CA PRO A 59 -10.06 -9.35 6.25
C PRO A 59 -11.20 -9.41 5.23
N GLU A 60 -10.90 -9.19 3.93
CA GLU A 60 -11.88 -9.17 2.84
C GLU A 60 -12.65 -10.49 2.74
N GLY A 61 -13.99 -10.40 2.72
CA GLY A 61 -14.90 -11.54 2.71
C GLY A 61 -15.06 -12.26 4.04
N ARG A 62 -14.31 -11.90 5.08
CA ARG A 62 -14.30 -12.60 6.38
C ARG A 62 -14.79 -11.77 7.55
N ILE A 63 -14.44 -10.48 7.58
CA ILE A 63 -14.69 -9.61 8.75
C ILE A 63 -15.69 -8.51 8.37
N THR A 64 -16.87 -8.56 8.98
CA THR A 64 -17.87 -7.49 8.91
C THR A 64 -17.43 -6.31 9.78
N ALA A 65 -17.41 -5.11 9.20
CA ALA A 65 -17.07 -3.89 9.93
C ALA A 65 -17.66 -2.66 9.24
N GLU A 66 -17.79 -1.57 10.00
CA GLU A 66 -18.17 -0.25 9.48
C GLU A 66 -16.98 0.43 8.79
N ILE A 67 -17.29 1.35 7.87
CA ILE A 67 -16.30 2.17 7.17
C ILE A 67 -15.39 2.89 8.19
N GLY A 68 -14.08 2.93 7.91
CA GLY A 68 -13.08 3.52 8.79
C GLY A 68 -12.45 2.54 9.79
N THR A 69 -13.04 1.35 9.98
CA THR A 69 -12.42 0.29 10.78
C THR A 69 -11.09 -0.12 10.15
N THR A 70 -10.07 -0.34 10.98
CA THR A 70 -8.76 -0.82 10.50
C THR A 70 -8.52 -2.25 10.96
N TYR A 71 -7.73 -2.98 10.18
CA TYR A 71 -7.35 -4.36 10.47
C TYR A 71 -5.85 -4.55 10.24
N VAL A 72 -5.17 -5.23 11.16
CA VAL A 72 -3.76 -5.61 11.04
C VAL A 72 -3.63 -7.11 10.80
N ASP A 73 -2.96 -7.46 9.70
CA ASP A 73 -2.51 -8.82 9.46
C ASP A 73 -1.18 -9.07 10.17
N VAL A 74 -1.20 -9.86 11.24
CA VAL A 74 -0.03 -10.12 12.07
C VAL A 74 1.05 -10.95 11.37
N ASN A 75 0.70 -11.64 10.28
CA ASN A 75 1.64 -12.42 9.46
C ASN A 75 2.17 -11.64 8.26
N VAL A 76 1.65 -10.44 8.01
CA VAL A 76 1.98 -9.63 6.83
C VAL A 76 1.83 -10.44 5.54
N THR A 77 0.70 -11.15 5.41
CA THR A 77 0.47 -12.11 4.33
C THR A 77 0.58 -11.40 2.98
N ASN A 78 1.43 -11.93 2.10
CA ASN A 78 1.76 -11.31 0.81
C ASN A 78 2.23 -9.84 0.91
N GLY A 79 2.81 -9.43 2.03
CA GLY A 79 3.28 -8.06 2.22
C GLY A 79 2.21 -7.06 2.69
N ALA A 80 0.96 -7.47 2.88
CA ALA A 80 -0.10 -6.59 3.39
C ALA A 80 -0.07 -6.55 4.92
N LEU A 81 0.27 -5.40 5.51
CA LEU A 81 0.32 -5.23 6.97
C LEU A 81 -1.01 -4.69 7.52
N LYS A 82 -1.49 -3.57 6.96
CA LYS A 82 -2.66 -2.86 7.48
C LYS A 82 -3.70 -2.65 6.41
N TRP A 83 -4.94 -2.87 6.78
CA TRP A 83 -6.13 -2.74 5.97
C TRP A 83 -7.07 -1.70 6.58
N ILE A 84 -7.92 -1.12 5.74
CA ILE A 84 -8.98 -0.20 6.14
C ILE A 84 -10.28 -0.54 5.40
N LYS A 85 -11.40 -0.43 6.11
CA LYS A 85 -12.72 -0.55 5.53
C LYS A 85 -13.06 0.74 4.79
N GLU A 86 -13.05 0.73 3.47
CA GLU A 86 -13.28 1.95 2.68
C GLU A 86 -14.74 2.10 2.24
N SER A 87 -15.47 1.00 2.08
CA SER A 87 -16.84 1.03 1.57
C SER A 87 -17.72 -0.06 2.15
N GLY A 88 -19.01 0.25 2.34
CA GLY A 88 -20.03 -0.65 2.89
C GLY A 88 -19.83 -1.00 4.37
N ASN A 89 -20.88 -1.56 4.99
CA ASN A 89 -20.84 -2.02 6.40
C ASN A 89 -20.85 -3.56 6.52
N GLY A 90 -20.64 -4.27 5.41
CA GLY A 90 -20.56 -5.74 5.36
C GLY A 90 -19.13 -6.27 5.53
N ASN A 91 -18.89 -7.50 5.06
CA ASN A 91 -17.58 -8.15 5.09
C ASN A 91 -16.70 -7.91 3.85
N ILE A 92 -17.18 -7.13 2.87
CA ILE A 92 -16.46 -6.73 1.66
C ILE A 92 -16.15 -5.23 1.66
N GLY A 93 -15.19 -4.78 0.85
CA GLY A 93 -14.81 -3.37 0.74
C GLY A 93 -13.62 -2.97 1.62
N TRP A 94 -12.78 -3.93 1.98
CA TRP A 94 -11.48 -3.72 2.61
C TRP A 94 -10.41 -3.43 1.57
N ARG A 95 -9.52 -2.47 1.86
CA ARG A 95 -8.33 -2.19 1.07
C ARG A 95 -7.08 -2.17 1.93
N VAL A 96 -5.93 -2.46 1.31
CA VAL A 96 -4.63 -2.34 1.96
C VAL A 96 -4.27 -0.85 2.09
N LEU A 97 -4.09 -0.41 3.33
CA LEU A 97 -3.63 0.93 3.70
C LEU A 97 -2.10 0.98 3.79
N ILE A 98 -1.49 -0.07 4.34
CA ILE A 98 -0.03 -0.21 4.45
C ILE A 98 0.34 -1.61 3.98
N GLY A 99 1.07 -1.69 2.88
CA GLY A 99 1.60 -2.94 2.38
C GLY A 99 2.77 -2.74 1.42
N ASP A 100 3.64 -3.73 1.39
CA ASP A 100 4.79 -3.80 0.52
C ASP A 100 5.05 -5.25 0.12
N THR A 101 4.89 -5.56 -1.16
CA THR A 101 5.11 -6.92 -1.65
C THR A 101 6.58 -7.31 -1.61
N GLY A 102 7.51 -6.38 -1.43
CA GLY A 102 8.91 -6.56 -1.76
C GLY A 102 9.12 -6.72 -3.26
N TRP A 103 10.39 -6.80 -3.68
CA TRP A 103 10.74 -7.09 -5.07
C TRP A 103 10.44 -8.55 -5.41
N ARG A 104 9.74 -8.76 -6.51
CA ARG A 104 9.43 -10.08 -7.05
C ARG A 104 9.97 -10.22 -8.46
N THR A 105 10.63 -11.33 -8.74
CA THR A 105 11.19 -11.58 -10.07
C THR A 105 10.06 -12.03 -10.99
N LEU A 106 10.03 -11.50 -12.22
CA LEU A 106 9.10 -11.94 -13.25
C LEU A 106 9.75 -13.01 -14.12
N ASN A 107 8.94 -13.97 -14.55
CA ASN A 107 9.31 -14.86 -15.64
C ASN A 107 9.27 -14.07 -16.95
N ILE A 108 10.45 -13.85 -17.55
CA ILE A 108 10.63 -13.02 -18.73
C ILE A 108 11.16 -13.81 -19.92
N THR A 109 10.95 -13.26 -21.11
CA THR A 109 11.41 -13.78 -22.40
C THR A 109 12.42 -12.84 -23.05
N SER A 110 13.06 -13.29 -24.13
CA SER A 110 14.04 -12.52 -24.92
C SER A 110 15.25 -12.01 -24.13
N LYS A 111 15.44 -12.45 -22.88
CA LYS A 111 16.49 -11.98 -21.98
C LYS A 111 17.87 -12.51 -22.38
N LEU A 112 18.89 -11.66 -22.28
CA LEU A 112 20.29 -12.07 -22.36
C LEU A 112 20.79 -12.48 -20.98
N TRP A 113 21.27 -13.73 -20.86
CA TRP A 113 21.95 -14.26 -19.67
C TRP A 113 21.13 -14.03 -18.38
N ASP A 114 21.74 -13.44 -17.35
CA ASP A 114 21.16 -13.19 -16.04
C ASP A 114 20.28 -11.93 -15.97
N SER A 115 19.97 -11.32 -17.12
CA SER A 115 19.03 -10.21 -17.18
C SER A 115 17.72 -10.57 -16.45
N PHE A 116 17.19 -9.64 -15.67
CA PHE A 116 15.97 -9.82 -14.91
C PHE A 116 15.05 -8.61 -15.04
N VAL A 117 13.77 -8.87 -14.82
CA VAL A 117 12.78 -7.84 -14.51
C VAL A 117 12.18 -8.18 -13.15
N LYS A 118 12.19 -7.21 -12.24
CA LYS A 118 11.52 -7.32 -10.95
C LYS A 118 10.38 -6.32 -10.87
N ILE A 119 9.36 -6.66 -10.11
CA ILE A 119 8.18 -5.84 -9.85
C ILE A 119 7.95 -5.70 -8.33
N ARG A 120 7.50 -4.54 -7.88
CA ARG A 120 7.15 -4.29 -6.49
C ARG A 120 5.93 -3.38 -6.41
N ARG A 121 4.99 -3.73 -5.52
CA ARG A 121 3.86 -2.89 -5.17
C ARG A 121 4.00 -2.41 -3.74
N VAL A 122 3.98 -1.09 -3.54
CA VAL A 122 3.89 -0.45 -2.23
C VAL A 122 2.57 0.31 -2.20
N ASN A 123 1.65 -0.11 -1.35
CA ASN A 123 0.26 0.36 -1.33
C ASN A 123 -0.39 0.27 -2.72
N ASN A 124 -0.65 1.39 -3.39
CA ASN A 124 -1.22 1.43 -4.73
C ASN A 124 -0.18 1.70 -5.84
N LEU A 125 1.08 1.98 -5.49
CA LEU A 125 2.15 2.25 -6.44
C LEU A 125 2.86 0.96 -6.85
N VAL A 126 2.88 0.67 -8.16
CA VAL A 126 3.65 -0.42 -8.76
C VAL A 126 4.89 0.15 -9.44
N THR A 127 6.03 -0.52 -9.28
CA THR A 127 7.31 -0.13 -9.88
C THR A 127 8.05 -1.34 -10.44
N TYR A 128 8.87 -1.11 -11.48
CA TYR A 128 9.69 -2.13 -12.10
C TYR A 128 11.17 -1.82 -11.96
N GLN A 129 11.98 -2.88 -11.92
CA GLN A 129 13.43 -2.82 -11.94
C GLN A 129 13.96 -3.73 -13.04
N PHE A 130 14.89 -3.21 -13.84
CA PHE A 130 15.62 -3.96 -14.86
C PHE A 130 17.10 -4.01 -14.47
N GLY A 131 17.77 -5.08 -14.86
CA GLY A 131 19.20 -5.25 -14.64
C GLY A 131 19.61 -6.69 -14.87
N GLY A 132 20.72 -7.10 -14.25
CA GLY A 132 21.20 -8.49 -14.25
C GLY A 132 22.53 -8.69 -14.97
N LEU A 133 22.92 -7.76 -15.84
CA LEU A 133 24.24 -7.76 -16.46
C LEU A 133 25.19 -6.79 -15.73
N GLN A 134 26.43 -6.72 -16.23
CA GLN A 134 27.46 -5.82 -15.71
C GLN A 134 26.94 -4.37 -15.66
N TRP A 135 27.31 -3.63 -14.61
CA TRP A 135 26.87 -2.25 -14.36
C TRP A 135 25.35 -2.05 -14.26
N GLY A 136 24.61 -3.14 -14.02
CA GLY A 136 23.15 -3.13 -13.91
C GLY A 136 22.44 -2.99 -15.25
N TRP A 137 23.09 -3.37 -16.36
CA TRP A 137 22.45 -3.40 -17.67
C TRP A 137 21.40 -4.50 -17.77
N PHE A 138 20.46 -4.28 -18.68
CA PHE A 138 19.57 -5.32 -19.19
C PHE A 138 20.02 -5.69 -20.60
N GLY A 139 19.87 -6.96 -20.98
CA GLY A 139 20.18 -7.40 -22.33
C GLY A 139 19.05 -8.20 -22.97
N VAL A 140 19.04 -8.15 -24.30
CA VAL A 140 18.12 -8.87 -25.16
C VAL A 140 18.91 -9.73 -26.13
N VAL A 141 18.52 -11.00 -26.26
CA VAL A 141 19.15 -11.91 -27.24
C VAL A 141 18.82 -11.47 -28.67
N ARG A 142 19.72 -11.79 -29.60
CA ARG A 142 19.58 -11.54 -31.03
C ARG A 142 18.27 -12.11 -31.57
N ARG A 143 17.72 -11.46 -32.60
CA ARG A 143 16.49 -11.87 -33.27
C ARG A 143 16.65 -13.29 -33.85
N GLY A 144 15.72 -14.17 -33.49
CA GLY A 144 15.77 -15.59 -33.87
C GLY A 144 16.71 -16.45 -32.99
N GLY A 145 17.38 -15.85 -32.01
CA GLY A 145 18.13 -16.59 -30.99
C GLY A 145 17.23 -17.39 -30.04
N GLN A 146 17.82 -18.35 -29.32
CA GLN A 146 17.10 -19.17 -28.34
C GLN A 146 16.44 -18.29 -27.28
N GLY A 147 15.13 -18.46 -27.07
CA GLY A 147 14.36 -17.69 -26.09
C GLY A 147 13.90 -16.30 -26.56
N TYR A 148 14.27 -15.87 -27.77
CA TYR A 148 13.73 -14.65 -28.39
C TYR A 148 12.26 -14.84 -28.76
N ILE A 149 11.38 -13.99 -28.25
CA ILE A 149 9.96 -14.01 -28.59
C ILE A 149 9.62 -12.70 -29.30
N LEU A 150 9.42 -12.78 -30.61
CA LEU A 150 8.98 -11.64 -31.41
C LEU A 150 7.56 -11.19 -31.01
N GLN A 151 7.27 -9.91 -31.19
CA GLN A 151 5.91 -9.41 -31.15
C GLN A 151 5.45 -9.09 -32.58
N GLU A 152 4.21 -9.46 -32.92
CA GLU A 152 3.81 -9.69 -34.30
C GLU A 152 3.55 -8.42 -35.12
N SER A 153 3.29 -7.28 -34.48
CA SER A 153 3.00 -6.03 -35.21
C SER A 153 4.23 -5.43 -35.88
N ASP A 154 5.44 -5.72 -35.37
CA ASP A 154 6.70 -5.46 -36.06
C ASP A 154 7.69 -6.58 -35.73
N ARG A 155 7.78 -7.57 -36.61
CA ARG A 155 8.55 -8.80 -36.41
C ARG A 155 10.07 -8.57 -36.39
N GLU A 156 10.52 -7.42 -36.86
CA GLU A 156 11.95 -7.08 -36.90
C GLU A 156 12.39 -6.28 -35.70
N ARG A 157 11.51 -5.43 -35.17
CA ARG A 157 11.84 -4.44 -34.15
C ARG A 157 11.19 -4.69 -32.80
N ASN A 158 10.19 -5.55 -32.69
CA ASN A 158 9.49 -5.74 -31.43
C ASN A 158 9.75 -7.14 -30.85
N CYS A 159 9.96 -7.19 -29.55
CA CYS A 159 10.04 -8.44 -28.79
C CYS A 159 9.34 -8.32 -27.44
N TYR A 160 8.79 -9.45 -26.98
CA TYR A 160 8.23 -9.55 -25.64
C TYR A 160 9.33 -9.71 -24.60
N ILE A 161 9.23 -8.94 -23.53
CA ILE A 161 10.01 -9.08 -22.30
C ILE A 161 9.16 -9.81 -21.26
N VAL A 162 7.93 -9.34 -21.02
CA VAL A 162 6.92 -10.11 -20.27
C VAL A 162 5.83 -10.51 -21.29
N PRO A 163 5.54 -11.82 -21.46
CA PRO A 163 4.54 -12.27 -22.43
C PRO A 163 3.14 -11.73 -22.14
N ARG A 164 2.24 -11.90 -23.12
CA ARG A 164 0.81 -11.64 -22.94
C ARG A 164 0.27 -12.35 -21.70
N TYR A 165 -0.61 -11.66 -20.98
CA TYR A 165 -1.32 -12.13 -19.80
C TYR A 165 -0.43 -12.52 -18.61
N SER A 166 0.86 -12.19 -18.65
CA SER A 166 1.84 -12.71 -17.68
C SER A 166 2.18 -11.74 -16.54
N ILE A 167 1.69 -10.50 -16.57
CA ILE A 167 1.76 -9.62 -15.39
C ILE A 167 0.71 -10.08 -14.35
N PRO A 168 1.10 -10.43 -13.11
CA PRO A 168 0.18 -10.99 -12.11
C PRO A 168 -0.93 -10.02 -11.67
N ILE A 169 -2.08 -10.57 -11.29
CA ILE A 169 -3.19 -9.81 -10.68
C ILE A 169 -2.68 -9.10 -9.43
N GLY A 170 -3.12 -7.88 -9.23
CA GLY A 170 -2.69 -7.01 -8.14
C GLY A 170 -1.44 -6.20 -8.49
N PHE A 171 -0.92 -6.33 -9.70
CA PHE A 171 0.19 -5.54 -10.21
C PHE A 171 -0.10 -4.87 -11.56
N ARG A 172 -1.25 -5.11 -12.19
CA ARG A 172 -1.49 -4.66 -13.57
C ARG A 172 -1.79 -3.17 -13.61
N SER A 173 -1.43 -2.54 -14.73
CA SER A 173 -1.75 -1.15 -14.99
C SER A 173 -3.19 -1.00 -15.52
N PRO A 174 -3.94 0.02 -15.09
CA PRO A 174 -5.27 0.30 -15.63
C PRO A 174 -5.25 0.82 -17.08
N SER A 175 -4.13 1.38 -17.53
CA SER A 175 -3.93 1.87 -18.89
C SER A 175 -2.63 1.35 -19.47
N SER A 176 -2.51 1.36 -20.80
CA SER A 176 -1.24 1.08 -21.46
C SER A 176 -0.30 2.29 -21.33
N LEU A 177 0.98 2.02 -21.11
CA LEU A 177 2.03 3.02 -20.88
C LEU A 177 3.19 2.80 -21.85
N ILE A 178 3.89 3.87 -22.18
CA ILE A 178 5.04 3.85 -23.07
C ILE A 178 6.13 4.78 -22.55
N GLY A 179 7.39 4.40 -22.75
CA GLY A 179 8.56 5.22 -22.43
C GLY A 179 9.78 4.72 -23.16
N ASN A 180 10.93 5.33 -22.92
CA ASN A 180 12.13 5.08 -23.73
C ASN A 180 13.01 3.97 -23.15
N ILE A 181 13.70 3.26 -24.04
CA ILE A 181 14.89 2.48 -23.76
C ILE A 181 16.11 3.12 -24.44
N TYR A 182 17.26 3.02 -23.79
CA TYR A 182 18.51 3.65 -24.20
C TYR A 182 19.64 2.62 -24.20
N ASN A 183 20.73 2.95 -24.87
CA ASN A 183 22.03 2.37 -24.55
C ASN A 183 22.63 3.03 -23.30
N ASP A 184 23.82 2.58 -22.88
CA ASP A 184 24.49 3.13 -21.69
C ASP A 184 24.88 4.61 -21.83
N ASN A 185 25.10 5.09 -23.06
CA ASN A 185 25.39 6.50 -23.35
C ASN A 185 24.14 7.40 -23.42
N GLY A 186 22.94 6.86 -23.18
CA GLY A 186 21.69 7.62 -23.25
C GLY A 186 21.15 7.85 -24.67
N ILE A 187 21.70 7.16 -25.68
CA ILE A 187 21.15 7.15 -27.04
C ILE A 187 19.92 6.24 -27.04
N ILE A 188 18.81 6.74 -27.58
CA ILE A 188 17.55 5.98 -27.64
C ILE A 188 17.72 4.75 -28.55
N TYR A 189 17.46 3.57 -28.00
CA TYR A 189 17.30 2.33 -28.76
C TYR A 189 15.87 2.10 -29.23
N GLY A 190 14.90 2.71 -28.56
CA GLY A 190 13.48 2.56 -28.87
C GLY A 190 12.61 2.85 -27.67
N THR A 191 11.47 2.18 -27.58
CA THR A 191 10.53 2.30 -26.47
C THR A 191 10.29 0.97 -25.77
N TRP A 192 9.92 1.04 -24.50
CA TRP A 192 9.17 -0.03 -23.84
C TRP A 192 7.68 0.31 -23.92
N TYR A 193 6.85 -0.72 -24.03
CA TYR A 193 5.40 -0.61 -24.01
C TYR A 193 4.83 -1.62 -23.02
N LEU A 194 4.12 -1.11 -22.03
CA LEU A 194 3.41 -1.87 -21.02
C LEU A 194 1.92 -1.87 -21.39
N GLY A 195 1.37 -3.03 -21.75
CA GLY A 195 -0.06 -3.17 -21.98
C GLY A 195 -0.83 -3.10 -20.66
N GLY A 196 -1.91 -2.33 -20.62
CA GLY A 196 -2.84 -2.35 -19.48
C GLY A 196 -3.61 -3.68 -19.38
N TYR A 197 -4.44 -3.86 -18.34
CA TYR A 197 -5.24 -5.09 -18.21
C TYR A 197 -6.24 -5.30 -19.37
N ALA A 198 -6.65 -4.23 -20.07
CA ALA A 198 -7.49 -4.31 -21.26
C ALA A 198 -6.69 -4.58 -22.55
N ASP A 199 -5.37 -4.47 -22.49
CA ASP A 199 -4.41 -4.66 -23.59
C ASP A 199 -3.43 -5.79 -23.27
N GLN A 200 -4.00 -6.91 -22.80
CA GLN A 200 -3.31 -8.18 -22.60
C GLN A 200 -2.14 -8.14 -21.60
N ASN A 201 -2.04 -7.12 -20.73
CA ASN A 201 -1.11 -7.03 -19.58
C ASN A 201 0.27 -7.64 -19.81
N HIS A 202 0.99 -7.10 -20.80
CA HIS A 202 2.32 -7.54 -21.23
C HIS A 202 3.36 -6.42 -21.13
N LEU A 203 4.64 -6.75 -21.29
CA LEU A 203 5.71 -5.77 -21.47
C LEU A 203 6.53 -6.14 -22.70
N ARG A 204 6.69 -5.21 -23.62
CA ARG A 204 7.49 -5.40 -24.85
C ARG A 204 8.46 -4.25 -25.07
N PHE A 205 9.53 -4.52 -25.79
CA PHE A 205 10.40 -3.49 -26.35
C PHE A 205 10.09 -3.31 -27.84
N GLN A 206 10.23 -2.07 -28.30
CA GLN A 206 10.00 -1.63 -29.67
C GLN A 206 11.22 -0.82 -30.12
N PHE A 207 12.16 -1.46 -30.80
CA PHE A 207 13.42 -0.86 -31.21
C PHE A 207 13.24 0.08 -32.42
N LEU A 208 14.06 1.14 -32.50
CA LEU A 208 14.08 2.02 -33.68
C LEU A 208 14.66 1.33 -34.90
N ASN A 209 15.68 0.50 -34.68
CA ASN A 209 16.33 -0.32 -35.70
C ASN A 209 15.97 -1.80 -35.49
N PRO A 210 16.02 -2.65 -36.52
CA PRO A 210 15.83 -4.09 -36.37
C PRO A 210 16.73 -4.66 -35.27
N VAL A 211 16.16 -5.56 -34.46
CA VAL A 211 16.97 -6.33 -33.51
C VAL A 211 17.98 -7.15 -34.33
N PRO A 212 19.29 -7.06 -34.04
CA PRO A 212 20.31 -7.74 -34.83
C PRO A 212 20.10 -9.26 -34.83
N THR A 213 20.45 -9.92 -35.93
CA THR A 213 20.35 -11.37 -36.08
C THR A 213 21.68 -12.08 -35.82
N ASP A 214 22.79 -11.33 -35.81
CA ASP A 214 24.15 -11.81 -35.69
C ASP A 214 24.75 -11.62 -34.28
N ARG A 215 24.25 -10.64 -33.51
CA ARG A 215 24.72 -10.33 -32.15
C ARG A 215 23.59 -9.96 -31.18
N ASP A 216 23.83 -10.22 -29.89
CA ASP A 216 22.91 -9.81 -28.82
C ASP A 216 23.07 -8.31 -28.49
N ILE A 217 22.10 -7.73 -27.78
CA ILE A 217 22.15 -6.36 -27.25
C ILE A 217 22.36 -6.47 -25.74
N GLY A 218 23.47 -5.94 -25.21
CA GLY A 218 23.90 -6.18 -23.83
C GLY A 218 23.89 -4.98 -22.88
N ASP A 219 23.57 -3.79 -23.37
CA ASP A 219 23.81 -2.50 -22.70
C ASP A 219 22.55 -1.64 -22.57
N ILE A 220 21.37 -2.26 -22.45
CA ILE A 220 20.09 -1.54 -22.40
C ILE A 220 19.89 -0.90 -21.02
N ARG A 221 19.55 0.39 -21.03
CA ARG A 221 18.98 1.15 -19.91
C ARG A 221 17.50 1.40 -20.17
N VAL A 222 16.66 1.17 -19.18
CA VAL A 222 15.20 1.34 -19.30
C VAL A 222 14.77 2.54 -18.46
N SER A 223 13.99 3.46 -19.02
CA SER A 223 13.44 4.56 -18.23
C SER A 223 12.53 4.04 -17.12
N ALA A 224 12.31 4.83 -16.07
CA ALA A 224 11.46 4.41 -14.95
C ALA A 224 10.06 3.98 -15.43
N ILE A 225 9.57 2.85 -14.88
CA ILE A 225 8.20 2.38 -15.07
C ILE A 225 7.54 2.35 -13.70
N SER A 226 6.56 3.23 -13.52
CA SER A 226 5.76 3.31 -12.29
C SER A 226 4.34 3.77 -12.58
N TYR A 227 3.35 3.20 -11.90
CA TYR A 227 1.95 3.56 -12.06
C TYR A 227 1.14 3.21 -10.82
N ILE A 228 -0.05 3.82 -10.72
CA ILE A 228 -1.03 3.47 -9.71
C ILE A 228 -1.90 2.33 -10.24
N THR A 229 -2.07 1.29 -9.41
CA THR A 229 -3.02 0.21 -9.66
C THR A 229 -4.22 0.32 -8.73
N ASP A 230 -5.39 0.07 -9.28
CA ASP A 230 -6.66 -0.04 -8.57
C ASP A 230 -7.05 -1.50 -8.30
N GLU A 231 -6.29 -2.47 -8.80
CA GLU A 231 -6.53 -3.89 -8.56
C GLU A 231 -6.49 -4.22 -7.05
N PRO A 232 -7.26 -5.22 -6.60
CA PRO A 232 -7.14 -5.77 -5.25
C PRO A 232 -5.70 -6.15 -4.91
N TRP A 233 -5.37 -6.22 -3.61
CA TRP A 233 -4.04 -6.68 -3.21
C TRP A 233 -3.82 -8.14 -3.67
N PRO A 234 -2.64 -8.51 -4.19
CA PRO A 234 -2.39 -9.85 -4.69
C PRO A 234 -2.59 -10.93 -3.61
N THR A 235 -3.37 -11.95 -3.94
CA THR A 235 -3.57 -13.15 -3.09
C THR A 235 -2.44 -14.16 -3.22
N THR A 236 -1.63 -14.05 -4.28
CA THR A 236 -0.41 -14.81 -4.52
C THR A 236 0.65 -13.90 -5.11
N LEU A 237 1.89 -14.02 -4.63
CA LEU A 237 3.02 -13.28 -5.18
C LEU A 237 3.75 -14.12 -6.23
N PRO A 238 4.23 -13.51 -7.33
CA PRO A 238 5.12 -14.20 -8.25
C PRO A 238 6.39 -14.67 -7.52
N GLN A 239 6.83 -15.88 -7.84
CA GLN A 239 8.04 -16.50 -7.30
C GLN A 239 9.27 -16.07 -8.08
#